data_AF-A0A845XZB2-F1
#
_entry.id   AF-A0A845XZB2-F1
#
_cell.length_a   1.000
_cell.length_b   1.000
_cell.length_c   1.000
_cell.angle_alpha   90.00
_cell.angle_beta   90.00
_cell.angle_gamma   90.00
#
_symmetry.space_group_name_H-M   'P 1'
#
loop_
_entity.id
_entity.type
_entity.pdbx_description
1 polymer ?
#
loop_
_entity_poly.entity_id
_entity_poly.type
_entity_poly.pdbx_seq_one_letter_code
_entity_poly.pdbx_strand_id
1 'polypeptide(L)'
;MVNEIVLAEETDEVSPGNYISHYDLYMVAMTEIGADTNPIKTFISSLRKGIPADQTIASISIPELTKTFVKFTLETTTKSTHEVAAAFLLGREDIIPAMFRQVIATLDSLYGFTWDSLRLYLDRHNFLDEDQHVPMGKKLLKNLCGDDPVKWEQALNSAENALKARYALWDGVAELIQVNKDNDIALLEV
;
A
#
# COMPACT_ATOMS: atom_id res chain seq x y z
N MET A 1 -10.82 2.15 17.13
CA MET A 1 -9.84 1.48 16.25
C MET A 1 -10.29 1.50 14.79
N VAL A 2 -11.18 0.62 14.30
CA VAL A 2 -11.51 0.60 12.85
C VAL A 2 -12.04 1.96 12.35
N ASN A 3 -12.96 2.58 13.09
CA ASN A 3 -13.46 3.91 12.71
C ASN A 3 -12.41 5.03 12.82
N GLU A 4 -11.41 4.88 13.68
CA GLU A 4 -10.31 5.86 13.80
C GLU A 4 -9.34 5.71 12.63
N ILE A 5 -9.04 4.47 12.24
CA ILE A 5 -8.26 4.17 11.03
C ILE A 5 -8.99 4.73 9.80
N VAL A 6 -10.29 4.44 9.65
CA VAL A 6 -11.08 4.97 8.53
C VAL A 6 -11.10 6.50 8.52
N LEU A 7 -11.24 7.15 9.68
CA LEU A 7 -11.19 8.61 9.77
C LEU A 7 -9.84 9.16 9.32
N ALA A 8 -8.74 8.54 9.75
CA ALA A 8 -7.40 8.92 9.34
C ALA A 8 -7.18 8.70 7.84
N GLU A 9 -7.61 7.57 7.27
CA GLU A 9 -7.42 7.27 5.85
C GLU A 9 -8.29 8.13 4.92
N GLU A 10 -9.53 8.46 5.32
CA GLU A 10 -10.49 9.15 4.45
C GLU A 10 -10.57 10.66 4.68
N THR A 11 -10.12 11.17 5.84
CA THR A 11 -10.26 12.58 6.22
C THR A 11 -9.13 13.01 7.16
N ASP A 12 -7.89 12.80 6.71
CA ASP A 12 -6.71 13.16 7.48
C ASP A 12 -6.52 14.68 7.58
N GLU A 13 -6.20 15.19 8.76
CA GLU A 13 -5.83 16.59 8.95
C GLU A 13 -4.33 16.79 8.72
N VAL A 14 -3.97 17.13 7.47
CA VAL A 14 -2.57 17.32 7.07
C VAL A 14 -2.00 18.68 7.48
N SER A 15 -2.89 19.66 7.72
CA SER A 15 -2.57 20.95 8.35
C SER A 15 -3.85 21.53 8.97
N PRO A 16 -3.76 22.52 9.90
CA PRO A 16 -4.94 23.01 10.62
C PRO A 16 -6.10 23.41 9.69
N GLY A 17 -7.22 22.69 9.80
CA GLY A 17 -8.43 22.90 9.00
C GLY A 17 -8.36 22.41 7.54
N ASN A 18 -7.29 21.73 7.13
CA ASN A 18 -7.14 21.15 5.81
C ASN A 18 -7.20 19.62 5.88
N TYR A 19 -8.25 19.07 5.28
CA TYR A 19 -8.53 17.63 5.32
C TYR A 19 -8.41 17.01 3.93
N ILE A 20 -7.77 15.85 3.84
CA ILE A 20 -7.60 15.11 2.59
C ILE A 20 -7.57 13.61 2.87
N SER A 21 -8.09 12.80 1.95
CA SER A 21 -7.91 11.35 2.04
C SER A 21 -6.47 10.97 1.70
N HIS A 22 -5.96 9.88 2.26
CA HIS A 22 -4.67 9.32 1.88
C HIS A 22 -4.62 8.96 0.39
N TYR A 23 -5.74 8.52 -0.19
CA TYR A 23 -5.86 8.31 -1.64
C TYR A 23 -5.62 9.60 -2.44
N ASP A 24 -6.30 10.69 -2.11
CA ASP A 24 -6.15 11.95 -2.84
C ASP A 24 -4.75 12.55 -2.63
N LEU A 25 -4.20 12.45 -1.42
CA LEU A 25 -2.84 12.85 -1.12
C LEU A 25 -1.81 12.04 -1.93
N TYR A 26 -2.00 10.72 -2.05
CA TYR A 26 -1.18 9.87 -2.90
C TYR A 26 -1.24 10.30 -4.37
N MET A 27 -2.42 10.64 -4.89
CA MET A 27 -2.58 11.11 -6.26
C MET A 27 -1.88 12.44 -6.54
N VAL A 28 -1.88 13.36 -5.55
CA VAL A 28 -1.10 14.61 -5.60
C VAL A 28 0.40 14.28 -5.62
N ALA A 29 0.86 13.43 -4.70
CA ALA A 29 2.25 12.99 -4.61
C ALA A 29 2.75 12.34 -5.92
N MET A 30 1.97 11.44 -6.51
CA MET A 30 2.33 10.80 -7.78
C MET A 30 2.42 11.80 -8.93
N THR A 31 1.52 12.79 -8.94
CA THR A 31 1.55 13.84 -9.97
C THR A 31 2.76 14.75 -9.81
N GLU A 32 3.11 15.14 -8.57
CA GLU A 32 4.27 15.97 -8.24
C GLU A 32 5.58 15.35 -8.74
N ILE A 33 5.75 14.03 -8.58
CA ILE A 33 6.96 13.31 -9.00
C ILE A 33 6.93 12.88 -10.48
N GLY A 34 5.89 13.24 -11.24
CA GLY A 34 5.75 12.93 -12.66
C GLY A 34 5.32 11.50 -12.99
N ALA A 35 4.77 10.75 -12.03
CA ALA A 35 4.26 9.40 -12.27
C ALA A 35 2.93 9.41 -13.05
N ASP A 36 2.72 8.41 -13.92
CA ASP A 36 1.46 8.26 -14.65
C ASP A 36 0.34 7.77 -13.72
N THR A 37 -0.64 8.65 -13.48
CA THR A 37 -1.80 8.37 -12.63
C THR A 37 -3.01 7.82 -13.39
N ASN A 38 -2.94 7.72 -14.73
CA ASN A 38 -4.05 7.24 -15.55
C ASN A 38 -4.50 5.80 -15.22
N PRO A 39 -3.60 4.84 -14.91
CA PRO A 39 -4.01 3.50 -14.52
C PRO A 39 -4.94 3.49 -13.30
N ILE A 40 -4.61 4.25 -12.25
CA ILE A 40 -5.42 4.34 -11.02
C ILE A 40 -6.75 5.03 -11.32
N LYS A 41 -6.73 6.15 -12.04
CA LYS A 41 -7.95 6.87 -12.44
C LYS A 41 -8.89 5.99 -13.25
N THR A 42 -8.34 5.20 -14.17
CA THR A 42 -9.09 4.24 -14.99
C THR A 42 -9.69 3.14 -14.13
N PHE A 43 -8.92 2.60 -13.20
CA PHE A 43 -9.41 1.58 -12.26
C PHE A 43 -10.63 2.08 -11.47
N ILE A 44 -10.50 3.23 -10.80
CA ILE A 44 -11.57 3.82 -10.00
C ILE A 44 -12.79 4.20 -10.85
N SER A 45 -12.57 4.76 -12.05
CA SER A 45 -13.66 5.12 -12.97
C SER A 45 -14.47 3.90 -13.41
N SER A 46 -13.82 2.78 -13.69
CA SER A 46 -14.48 1.52 -14.07
C SER A 46 -15.27 0.91 -12.91
N LEU A 47 -14.71 0.91 -11.70
CA LEU A 47 -15.44 0.46 -10.50
C LEU A 47 -16.72 1.29 -10.26
N ARG A 48 -16.63 2.62 -10.42
CA ARG A 48 -17.80 3.52 -10.31
C ARG A 48 -18.88 3.25 -11.36
N LYS A 49 -18.52 2.67 -12.50
CA LYS A 49 -19.45 2.22 -13.55
C LYS A 49 -20.01 0.81 -13.29
N GLY A 50 -19.66 0.19 -12.16
CA GLY A 50 -20.09 -1.16 -11.80
C GLY A 50 -19.33 -2.27 -12.52
N ILE A 51 -18.19 -1.95 -13.17
CA ILE A 51 -17.35 -2.98 -13.78
C ILE A 51 -16.59 -3.70 -12.64
N PRO A 52 -16.62 -5.04 -12.60
CA PRO A 52 -15.89 -5.81 -11.60
C PRO A 52 -14.38 -5.50 -11.59
N ALA A 53 -13.77 -5.57 -10.41
CA ALA A 53 -12.37 -5.19 -10.21
C ALA A 53 -11.39 -6.12 -10.95
N ASP A 54 -11.70 -7.41 -11.02
CA ASP A 54 -10.96 -8.43 -11.77
C ASP A 54 -10.96 -8.16 -13.28
N GLN A 55 -12.10 -7.76 -13.84
CA GLN A 55 -12.21 -7.36 -15.24
C GLN A 55 -11.44 -6.07 -15.51
N THR A 56 -11.58 -5.09 -14.60
CA THR A 56 -10.92 -3.79 -14.73
C THR A 56 -9.40 -3.94 -14.70
N ILE A 57 -8.86 -4.64 -13.69
CA ILE A 57 -7.40 -4.81 -13.53
C ILE A 57 -6.79 -5.59 -14.70
N ALA A 58 -7.53 -6.56 -15.28
CA ALA A 58 -7.09 -7.29 -16.45
C ALA A 58 -6.91 -6.38 -17.68
N SER A 59 -7.80 -5.39 -17.84
CA SER A 59 -7.82 -4.46 -18.98
C SER A 59 -6.77 -3.35 -18.93
N ILE A 60 -6.24 -3.04 -17.74
CA ILE A 60 -5.27 -1.95 -17.55
C ILE A 60 -3.87 -2.40 -17.94
N SER A 61 -3.13 -1.56 -18.68
CA SER A 61 -1.74 -1.80 -19.06
C SER A 61 -0.79 -1.38 -17.94
N ILE A 62 -0.59 -2.25 -16.96
CA ILE A 62 0.41 -2.13 -15.87
C ILE A 62 1.17 -3.45 -15.72
N PRO A 63 2.33 -3.47 -15.03
CA PRO A 63 3.08 -4.69 -14.79
C PRO A 63 2.23 -5.81 -14.14
N GLU A 64 2.47 -7.06 -14.55
CA GLU A 64 1.68 -8.20 -14.08
C GLU A 64 1.83 -8.45 -12.58
N LEU A 65 3.01 -8.16 -12.01
CA LEU A 65 3.24 -8.17 -10.56
C LEU A 65 2.28 -7.24 -9.82
N THR A 66 1.99 -6.07 -10.40
CA THR A 66 1.11 -5.07 -9.80
C THR A 66 -0.32 -5.55 -9.85
N LYS A 67 -0.74 -6.14 -10.99
CA LYS A 67 -2.07 -6.76 -11.12
C LYS A 67 -2.25 -7.87 -10.10
N THR A 68 -1.25 -8.74 -9.96
CA THR A 68 -1.27 -9.86 -9.02
C THR A 68 -1.41 -9.36 -7.58
N PHE A 69 -0.64 -8.35 -7.19
CA PHE A 69 -0.71 -7.79 -5.83
C PHE A 69 -2.05 -7.12 -5.52
N VAL A 70 -2.63 -6.39 -6.48
CA VAL A 70 -3.97 -5.78 -6.33
C VAL A 70 -5.04 -6.85 -6.22
N LYS A 71 -5.02 -7.89 -7.07
CA LYS A 71 -5.96 -9.02 -6.99
C LYS A 71 -5.87 -9.73 -5.64
N PHE A 72 -4.66 -10.05 -5.19
CA PHE A 72 -4.43 -10.64 -3.87
C PHE A 72 -5.02 -9.80 -2.73
N THR A 73 -4.88 -8.47 -2.81
CA THR A 73 -5.46 -7.55 -1.82
C THR A 73 -6.98 -7.64 -1.81
N LEU A 74 -7.62 -7.63 -2.97
CA LEU A 74 -9.08 -7.73 -3.09
C LEU A 74 -9.60 -9.09 -2.63
N GLU A 75 -8.94 -10.18 -3.02
CA GLU A 75 -9.27 -11.53 -2.55
C GLU A 75 -9.18 -11.64 -1.03
N THR A 76 -8.17 -11.01 -0.43
CA THR A 76 -8.03 -10.97 1.03
C THR A 76 -9.26 -10.36 1.70
N THR A 77 -9.87 -9.32 1.14
CA THR A 77 -11.08 -8.69 1.71
C THR A 77 -12.31 -9.59 1.75
N THR A 78 -12.30 -10.71 1.01
CA THR A 78 -13.40 -11.69 1.00
C THR A 78 -13.26 -12.77 2.08
N LYS A 79 -12.12 -12.80 2.80
CA LYS A 79 -11.84 -13.77 3.85
C LYS A 79 -12.57 -13.43 5.15
N SER A 80 -12.43 -14.31 6.14
CA SER A 80 -12.97 -14.08 7.48
C SER A 80 -12.32 -12.87 8.17
N THR A 81 -13.01 -12.27 9.14
CA THR A 81 -12.56 -11.04 9.80
C THR A 81 -11.17 -11.16 10.44
N HIS A 82 -10.84 -12.30 11.08
CA HIS A 82 -9.52 -12.51 11.67
C HIS A 82 -8.42 -12.68 10.63
N GLU A 83 -8.72 -13.30 9.48
CA GLU A 83 -7.78 -13.40 8.35
C GLU A 83 -7.50 -12.03 7.72
N VAL A 84 -8.54 -11.21 7.51
CA VAL A 84 -8.41 -9.84 7.01
C VAL A 84 -7.61 -8.99 8.00
N ALA A 85 -7.96 -9.04 9.29
CA ALA A 85 -7.29 -8.29 10.33
C ALA A 85 -5.81 -8.68 10.43
N ALA A 86 -5.48 -9.97 10.36
CA ALA A 86 -4.09 -10.42 10.42
C ALA A 86 -3.28 -9.98 9.19
N ALA A 87 -3.83 -10.11 7.99
CA ALA A 87 -3.18 -9.65 6.76
C ALA A 87 -2.95 -8.14 6.75
N PHE A 88 -3.91 -7.35 7.24
CA PHE A 88 -3.76 -5.91 7.38
C PHE A 88 -2.69 -5.55 8.42
N LEU A 89 -2.86 -5.99 9.66
CA LEU A 89 -2.01 -5.59 10.78
C LEU A 89 -0.56 -6.07 10.64
N LEU A 90 -0.38 -7.35 10.31
CA LEU A 90 0.96 -7.97 10.28
C LEU A 90 1.60 -7.91 8.89
N GLY A 91 0.80 -7.79 7.82
CA GLY A 91 1.29 -7.69 6.44
C GLY A 91 1.43 -6.26 5.91
N ARG A 92 0.91 -5.25 6.63
CA ARG A 92 0.96 -3.84 6.23
C ARG A 92 1.40 -2.94 7.38
N GLU A 93 0.58 -2.83 8.42
CA GLU A 93 0.75 -1.81 9.46
C GLU A 93 2.05 -1.97 10.26
N ASP A 94 2.43 -3.20 10.61
CA ASP A 94 3.65 -3.46 11.41
C ASP A 94 4.95 -3.20 10.62
N ILE A 95 4.91 -3.18 9.28
CA ILE A 95 6.11 -3.11 8.43
C ILE A 95 6.28 -1.80 7.65
N ILE A 96 5.17 -1.11 7.34
CA ILE A 96 5.17 0.10 6.50
C ILE A 96 6.03 1.22 7.13
N PRO A 97 5.92 1.55 8.43
CA PRO A 97 6.66 2.67 9.00
C PRO A 97 8.19 2.51 8.89
N ALA A 98 8.71 1.31 9.19
CA ALA A 98 10.14 1.04 9.09
C ALA A 98 10.66 1.14 7.65
N MET A 99 9.89 0.64 6.69
CA MET A 99 10.21 0.72 5.26
C MET A 99 10.18 2.18 4.78
N PHE A 100 9.15 2.95 5.13
CA PHE A 100 8.99 4.35 4.71
C PHE A 100 10.06 5.26 5.29
N ARG A 101 10.48 5.06 6.54
CA ARG A 101 11.64 5.78 7.10
C ARG A 101 12.91 5.61 6.28
N GLN A 102 13.17 4.41 5.75
CA GLN A 102 14.35 4.17 4.90
C GLN A 102 14.23 4.87 3.55
N VAL A 103 13.04 4.85 2.94
CA VAL A 103 12.76 5.58 1.70
C VAL A 103 12.96 7.08 1.90
N ILE A 104 12.39 7.64 2.96
CA ILE A 104 12.51 9.07 3.29
C ILE A 104 13.98 9.45 3.50
N ALA A 105 14.71 8.71 4.32
CA ALA A 105 16.14 9.00 4.57
C ALA A 105 16.97 8.96 3.29
N THR A 106 16.63 8.08 2.35
CA THR A 106 17.29 8.01 1.05
C THR A 106 16.94 9.22 0.18
N LEU A 107 15.65 9.56 0.06
CA LEU A 107 15.20 10.67 -0.78
C LEU A 107 15.63 12.04 -0.22
N ASP A 108 15.74 12.19 1.10
CA ASP A 108 16.28 13.40 1.75
C ASP A 108 17.74 13.67 1.42
N SER A 109 18.49 12.62 1.07
CA SER A 109 19.89 12.76 0.69
C SER A 109 20.07 13.21 -0.78
N LEU A 110 19.00 13.19 -1.58
CA LEU A 110 19.03 13.57 -2.99
C LEU A 110 18.80 15.07 -3.16
N TYR A 111 19.58 15.69 -4.05
CA TYR A 111 19.46 17.11 -4.39
C TYR A 111 18.75 17.29 -5.74
N GLY A 112 17.99 18.38 -5.89
CA GLY A 112 17.45 18.81 -7.19
C GLY A 112 16.10 18.22 -7.59
N PHE A 113 15.37 17.62 -6.66
CA PHE A 113 14.03 17.05 -6.89
C PHE A 113 13.09 17.45 -5.75
N THR A 114 11.88 17.91 -6.10
CA THR A 114 10.82 18.26 -5.16
C THR A 114 9.87 17.09 -5.00
N TRP A 115 9.59 16.72 -3.75
CA TRP A 115 8.72 15.60 -3.41
C TRP A 115 7.97 15.85 -2.10
N ASP A 116 7.64 17.10 -1.81
CA ASP A 116 7.06 17.52 -0.53
C ASP A 116 5.72 16.82 -0.27
N SER A 117 4.90 16.62 -1.31
CA SER A 117 3.62 15.92 -1.21
C SER A 117 3.83 14.42 -1.00
N LEU A 118 4.82 13.81 -1.67
CA LEU A 118 5.19 12.41 -1.42
C LEU A 118 5.79 12.23 -0.02
N ARG A 119 6.63 13.16 0.42
CA ARG A 119 7.19 13.16 1.77
C ARG A 119 6.06 13.19 2.79
N LEU A 120 5.14 14.15 2.65
CA LEU A 120 3.98 14.27 3.52
C LEU A 120 3.20 12.96 3.56
N TYR A 121 2.88 12.38 2.40
CA TYR A 121 2.20 11.08 2.32
C TYR A 121 2.92 9.99 3.13
N LEU A 122 4.24 9.83 2.95
CA LEU A 122 5.02 8.82 3.67
C LEU A 122 5.12 9.12 5.18
N ASP A 123 5.28 10.39 5.55
CA ASP A 123 5.34 10.84 6.95
C ASP A 123 4.02 10.59 7.69
N ARG A 124 2.86 10.78 7.04
CA ARG A 124 1.55 10.46 7.64
C ARG A 124 1.45 8.98 8.04
N HIS A 125 2.01 8.08 7.23
CA HIS A 125 2.06 6.64 7.51
C HIS A 125 3.20 6.23 8.47
N ASN A 126 4.12 7.13 8.82
CA ASN A 126 5.08 6.92 9.92
C ASN A 126 4.50 7.37 11.27
N PHE A 127 3.80 8.50 11.28
CA PHE A 127 3.42 9.23 12.50
C PHE A 127 2.10 8.73 13.10
N LEU A 128 1.21 8.16 12.30
CA LEU A 128 -0.08 7.66 12.76
C LEU A 128 0.01 6.25 13.39
N ASP A 129 0.98 5.41 12.98
CA ASP A 129 0.84 3.96 13.21
C ASP A 129 1.53 3.35 14.43
N GLU A 130 2.73 3.80 14.80
CA GLU A 130 3.57 2.95 15.68
C GLU A 130 3.12 2.89 17.15
N ASP A 131 2.72 4.02 17.73
CA ASP A 131 2.50 4.09 19.19
C ASP A 131 1.07 3.76 19.62
N GLN A 132 0.08 3.88 18.72
CA GLN A 132 -1.34 3.63 19.04
C GLN A 132 -1.96 2.50 18.22
N HIS A 133 -1.82 2.51 16.90
CA HIS A 133 -2.55 1.57 16.04
C HIS A 133 -1.98 0.15 16.12
N VAL A 134 -0.66 -0.03 16.21
CA VAL A 134 -0.05 -1.38 16.33
C VAL A 134 -0.48 -2.11 17.62
N PRO A 135 -0.41 -1.53 18.84
CA PRO A 135 -0.91 -2.17 20.06
C PRO A 135 -2.41 -2.46 20.02
N MET A 136 -3.21 -1.53 19.48
CA MET A 136 -4.66 -1.71 19.34
C MET A 136 -4.99 -2.83 18.35
N GLY A 137 -4.25 -2.91 17.25
CA GLY A 137 -4.34 -3.98 16.25
C GLY A 137 -4.05 -5.35 16.85
N LYS A 138 -2.94 -5.48 17.59
CA LYS A 138 -2.58 -6.72 18.29
C LYS A 138 -3.66 -7.14 19.29
N LYS A 139 -4.32 -6.17 19.96
CA LYS A 139 -5.48 -6.43 20.83
C LYS A 139 -6.72 -6.86 20.04
N LEU A 140 -7.02 -6.22 18.90
CA LEU A 140 -8.13 -6.61 18.02
C LEU A 140 -7.96 -8.06 17.58
N LEU A 141 -6.79 -8.42 17.06
CA LEU A 141 -6.55 -9.77 16.55
C LEU A 141 -6.70 -10.83 17.65
N LYS A 142 -6.17 -10.57 18.85
CA LYS A 142 -6.37 -11.43 20.02
C LYS A 142 -7.85 -11.61 20.36
N ASN A 143 -8.65 -10.54 20.29
CA ASN A 143 -10.09 -10.63 20.56
C ASN A 143 -10.85 -11.40 19.47
N LEU A 144 -10.47 -11.25 18.19
CA LEU A 144 -11.11 -11.94 17.08
C LEU A 144 -10.84 -13.45 17.11
N CYS A 145 -9.60 -13.84 17.42
CA CYS A 145 -9.19 -15.24 17.51
C CYS A 145 -9.62 -15.88 18.84
N GLY A 146 -9.53 -15.17 19.97
CA GLY A 146 -9.80 -15.74 21.29
C GLY A 146 -8.92 -16.96 21.57
N ASP A 147 -9.52 -18.00 22.13
CA ASP A 147 -8.87 -19.29 22.40
C ASP A 147 -9.04 -20.32 21.26
N ASP A 148 -9.50 -19.89 20.08
CA ASP A 148 -9.76 -20.77 18.94
C ASP A 148 -8.46 -21.02 18.12
N PRO A 149 -7.88 -22.23 18.17
CA PRO A 149 -6.63 -22.52 17.46
C PRO A 149 -6.77 -22.46 15.94
N VAL A 150 -7.95 -22.75 15.39
CA VAL A 150 -8.18 -22.72 13.94
C VAL A 150 -8.15 -21.29 13.43
N LYS A 151 -8.75 -20.35 14.18
CA LYS A 151 -8.67 -18.92 13.83
C LYS A 151 -7.25 -18.39 13.87
N TRP A 152 -6.46 -18.81 14.87
CA TRP A 152 -5.06 -18.43 14.95
C TRP A 152 -4.25 -18.94 13.77
N GLU A 153 -4.46 -20.20 13.37
CA GLU A 153 -3.81 -20.79 12.19
C GLU A 153 -4.19 -20.03 10.90
N GLN A 154 -5.48 -19.76 10.69
CA GLN A 154 -5.97 -19.00 9.54
C GLN A 154 -5.42 -17.58 9.50
N ALA A 155 -5.41 -16.88 10.65
CA ALA A 155 -4.84 -15.55 10.80
C ALA A 155 -3.34 -15.53 10.43
N LEU A 156 -2.57 -16.48 10.96
CA LEU A 156 -1.15 -16.61 10.67
C LEU A 156 -0.90 -16.86 9.18
N ASN A 157 -1.62 -17.81 8.58
CA ASN A 157 -1.52 -18.11 7.15
C ASN A 157 -1.88 -16.90 6.29
N SER A 158 -2.89 -16.12 6.69
CA SER A 158 -3.29 -14.90 5.97
C SER A 158 -2.20 -13.82 6.04
N ALA A 159 -1.60 -13.60 7.21
CA ALA A 159 -0.48 -12.68 7.40
C ALA A 159 0.76 -13.09 6.58
N GLU A 160 1.14 -14.37 6.62
CA GLU A 160 2.29 -14.89 5.87
C GLU A 160 2.10 -14.71 4.36
N ASN A 161 0.91 -15.02 3.85
CA ASN A 161 0.60 -14.82 2.44
C ASN A 161 0.63 -13.34 2.03
N ALA A 162 0.20 -12.42 2.91
CA ALA A 162 0.29 -10.99 2.66
C ALA A 162 1.74 -10.50 2.55
N LEU A 163 2.63 -11.02 3.42
CA LEU A 163 4.06 -10.74 3.34
C LEU A 163 4.69 -11.30 2.06
N LYS A 164 4.38 -12.56 1.70
CA LYS A 164 4.85 -13.18 0.45
C LYS A 164 4.41 -12.39 -0.79
N ALA A 165 3.15 -11.96 -0.84
CA ALA A 165 2.65 -11.13 -1.93
C ALA A 165 3.41 -9.81 -2.04
N ARG A 166 3.76 -9.19 -0.90
CA ARG A 166 4.56 -7.96 -0.86
C ARG A 166 6.01 -8.18 -1.31
N TYR A 167 6.65 -9.28 -0.90
CA TYR A 167 7.97 -9.64 -1.40
C TYR A 167 7.95 -9.78 -2.92
N ALA A 168 7.01 -10.55 -3.47
CA ALA A 168 6.87 -10.73 -4.91
C ALA A 168 6.64 -9.40 -5.66
N LEU A 169 5.88 -8.46 -5.06
CA LEU A 169 5.73 -7.12 -5.61
C LEU A 169 7.07 -6.38 -5.69
N TRP A 170 7.83 -6.35 -4.59
CA TRP A 170 9.10 -5.61 -4.54
C TRP A 170 10.20 -6.25 -5.39
N ASP A 171 10.28 -7.58 -5.42
CA ASP A 171 11.23 -8.31 -6.26
C ASP A 171 11.01 -7.96 -7.73
N GLY A 172 9.77 -8.04 -8.21
CA GLY A 172 9.49 -7.70 -9.59
C GLY A 172 9.64 -6.20 -9.89
N VAL A 173 9.40 -5.28 -8.93
CA VAL A 173 9.74 -3.86 -9.10
C VAL A 173 11.26 -3.68 -9.27
N ALA A 174 12.07 -4.37 -8.47
CA ALA A 174 13.52 -4.32 -8.58
C ALA A 174 13.99 -4.89 -9.93
N GLU A 175 13.42 -6.00 -10.39
CA GLU A 175 13.69 -6.57 -11.72
C GLU A 175 13.35 -5.59 -12.85
N LEU A 176 12.17 -4.94 -12.81
CA LEU A 176 11.78 -3.95 -13.82
C LEU A 176 12.74 -2.76 -13.86
N ILE A 177 13.18 -2.26 -12.70
CA ILE A 177 14.16 -1.18 -12.62
C ILE A 177 15.49 -1.62 -13.26
N GLN A 178 15.93 -2.85 -13.00
CA GLN A 178 17.17 -3.38 -13.58
C GLN A 178 17.08 -3.50 -15.10
N VAL A 179 15.99 -4.09 -15.61
CA VAL A 179 15.76 -4.24 -17.06
C VAL A 179 15.70 -2.87 -17.75
N ASN A 180 15.04 -1.88 -17.15
CA ASN A 180 14.98 -0.53 -17.74
C ASN A 180 16.36 0.14 -17.78
N LYS A 181 17.18 -0.01 -16.73
CA LYS A 181 18.57 0.49 -16.74
C LYS A 181 19.40 -0.15 -17.85
N ASP A 182 19.28 -1.45 -18.03
CA ASP A 182 20.04 -2.18 -19.05
C ASP A 182 19.62 -1.73 -20.47
N ASN A 183 18.32 -1.47 -20.68
CA ASN A 183 17.80 -0.93 -21.93
C ASN A 183 18.28 0.50 -22.21
N ASP A 184 18.30 1.37 -21.20
CA ASP A 184 18.79 2.75 -21.33
C ASP A 184 20.28 2.79 -21.69
N ILE A 185 21.09 1.89 -21.11
CA ILE A 185 22.50 1.73 -21.46
C ILE A 185 22.66 1.27 -22.91
N ALA A 186 21.90 0.26 -23.33
CA ALA A 186 21.94 -0.24 -24.70
C ALA A 186 21.56 0.82 -25.75
N LEU A 187 20.63 1.73 -25.42
CA LEU A 187 20.24 2.85 -26.30
C LEU A 187 21.31 3.93 -26.43
N LEU A 188 22.24 4.05 -25.47
CA LEU A 188 23.37 4.99 -25.54
C LEU A 188 24.57 4.44 -26.31
N GLU A 189 24.59 3.12 -26.59
CA GLU A 189 25.65 2.43 -27.33
C GLU A 189 25.36 2.30 -28.84
N VAL A 190 24.23 2.82 -29.33
CA VAL A 190 23.79 2.84 -30.74
C VAL A 190 23.85 4.25 -31.32
#